data_AF-A0A2W6A1N3-F1
#
_entry.id   AF-A0A2W6A1N3-F1
#
_cell.length_a   1.000
_cell.length_b   1.000
_cell.length_c   1.000
_cell.angle_alpha   90.00
_cell.angle_beta   90.00
_cell.angle_gamma   90.00
#
_symmetry.space_group_name_H-M   'P 1'
#
loop_
_entity.id
_entity.type
_entity.pdbx_description
1 polymer ?
#
loop_
_entity_poly.entity_id
_entity_poly.type
_entity_poly.pdbx_seq_one_letter_code
_entity_poly.pdbx_strand_id
1 'polypeptide(L)'
;MGMGSLRRRVIAVPESVRQLLSTHRKRQSRERLKAGPEWEEHGLVFSTAGGRPLDGTNMTNRFQRTLSEAGISRRRFHDLRHSCATVLLAQGVPARVVMEILGHSQISVTMNTYSHVLPEMQRGAAELMDRFLREVGSRAKGA
;
A
#
# COMPACT_ATOMS: atom_id res chain seq x y z
N MET A 1 -10.70 -24.69 0.97
CA MET A 1 -10.71 -23.23 0.73
C MET A 1 -9.27 -22.83 0.43
N GLY A 2 -8.95 -22.56 -0.83
CA GLY A 2 -7.55 -22.50 -1.30
C GLY A 2 -6.77 -21.34 -0.70
N MET A 3 -5.73 -21.64 0.08
CA MET A 3 -4.68 -20.68 0.41
C MET A 3 -3.97 -20.33 -0.89
N GLY A 4 -4.33 -19.19 -1.49
CA GLY A 4 -3.60 -18.63 -2.63
C GLY A 4 -2.13 -18.51 -2.26
N SER A 5 -1.26 -19.10 -3.09
CA SER A 5 0.20 -19.08 -2.95
C SER A 5 0.70 -17.69 -2.55
N LEU A 6 1.09 -17.51 -1.28
CA LEU A 6 1.73 -16.30 -0.80
C LEU A 6 3.11 -16.20 -1.45
N ARG A 7 3.24 -15.45 -2.55
CA ARG A 7 4.54 -15.11 -3.11
C ARG A 7 5.26 -14.19 -2.13
N ARG A 8 6.37 -14.67 -1.55
CA ARG A 8 7.24 -13.86 -0.70
C ARG A 8 7.72 -12.64 -1.50
N ARG A 9 7.52 -11.45 -0.95
CA ARG A 9 7.94 -10.18 -1.54
C ARG A 9 8.61 -9.33 -0.47
N VAL A 10 9.68 -8.66 -0.86
CA VAL A 10 10.31 -7.60 -0.08
C VAL A 10 9.77 -6.28 -0.60
N ILE A 11 9.22 -5.45 0.28
CA ILE A 11 8.74 -4.12 -0.05
C ILE A 11 9.55 -3.10 0.76
N ALA A 12 9.92 -1.99 0.11
CA ALA A 12 10.41 -0.83 0.83
C ALA A 12 9.24 -0.23 1.62
N VAL A 13 9.46 0.01 2.91
CA VAL A 13 8.45 0.58 3.82
C VAL A 13 8.87 2.02 4.15
N PRO A 14 7.95 3.00 4.08
CA PRO A 14 8.25 4.37 4.49
C PRO A 14 8.80 4.45 5.91
N GLU A 15 9.73 5.36 6.16
CA GLU A 15 10.37 5.54 7.46
C GLU A 15 9.35 5.80 8.57
N SER A 16 8.32 6.60 8.30
CA SER A 16 7.21 6.84 9.24
C SER A 16 6.48 5.55 9.64
N VAL A 17 6.24 4.65 8.69
CA VAL A 17 5.62 3.34 8.96
C VAL A 17 6.57 2.45 9.75
N ARG A 18 7.88 2.47 9.46
CA ARG A 18 8.89 1.75 10.24
C ARG A 18 8.89 2.21 11.70
N GLN A 19 8.80 3.51 11.95
CA GLN A 19 8.69 4.07 13.30
C GLN A 19 7.41 3.63 14.01
N LEU A 20 6.27 3.65 13.31
CA LEU A 20 5.00 3.14 13.84
C LEU A 20 5.08 1.65 14.22
N LEU A 21 5.73 0.82 13.39
CA LEU A 21 5.94 -0.60 13.69
C LEU A 21 6.87 -0.80 14.90
N SER A 22 7.90 0.03 15.06
CA SER A 22 8.77 0.00 16.25
C SER A 22 7.99 0.33 17.53
N THR A 23 7.17 1.38 17.49
CA THR A 23 6.27 1.75 18.59
C THR A 23 5.26 0.64 18.89
N HIS A 24 4.70 0.03 17.86
CA HIS A 24 3.79 -1.11 18.00
C HIS A 24 4.47 -2.30 18.69
N ARG A 25 5.69 -2.66 18.28
CA ARG A 25 6.48 -3.74 18.90
C ARG A 25 6.73 -3.49 20.39
N LYS A 26 7.03 -2.25 20.79
CA LYS A 26 7.17 -1.88 22.20
C LYS A 26 5.86 -2.08 22.98
N ARG A 27 4.72 -1.68 22.39
CA ARG A 27 3.40 -1.89 23.00
C ARG A 27 3.07 -3.37 23.15
N GLN A 28 3.27 -4.15 22.10
CA GLN A 28 3.03 -5.59 22.11
C GLN A 28 3.90 -6.31 23.15
N SER A 29 5.15 -5.88 23.32
CA SER A 29 6.04 -6.42 24.36
C SER A 29 5.49 -6.18 25.76
N ARG A 30 4.87 -5.02 26.01
CA ARG A 30 4.18 -4.71 27.28
C ARG A 30 2.91 -5.54 27.45
N GLU A 31 2.13 -5.72 26.38
CA GLU A 31 0.94 -6.59 26.39
C GLU A 31 1.32 -8.04 26.71
N ARG A 32 2.40 -8.55 26.12
CA ARG A 32 2.97 -9.87 26.40
C ARG A 32 3.38 -10.03 27.86
N LEU A 33 4.13 -9.07 28.41
CA LEU A 33 4.51 -9.11 29.82
C LEU A 33 3.28 -9.08 30.74
N LYS A 34 2.24 -8.31 30.38
CA LYS A 34 1.00 -8.21 31.15
C LYS A 34 0.17 -9.51 31.08
N ALA A 35 0.10 -10.15 29.91
CA ALA A 35 -0.62 -11.41 29.72
C ALA A 35 0.09 -12.59 30.40
N GLY A 36 1.42 -12.56 30.49
CA GLY A 36 2.20 -13.57 31.20
C GLY A 36 1.91 -14.98 30.66
N PRO A 37 1.46 -15.94 31.49
CA PRO A 37 1.13 -17.29 31.05
C PRO A 37 -0.01 -17.38 30.02
N GLU A 38 -0.89 -16.37 29.95
CA GLU A 38 -2.00 -16.35 29.00
C GLU A 38 -1.57 -15.90 27.59
N TRP A 39 -0.30 -15.53 27.39
CA TRP A 39 0.21 -15.15 26.08
C TRP A 39 0.41 -16.37 25.17
N GLU A 40 -0.30 -16.38 24.05
CA GLU A 40 -0.16 -17.40 23.00
C GLU A 40 0.89 -16.96 21.96
N GLU A 41 1.99 -17.71 21.86
CA GLU A 41 3.09 -17.39 20.95
C GLU A 41 2.83 -17.88 19.52
N HIS A 42 2.59 -16.94 18.62
CA HIS A 42 2.37 -17.18 17.19
C HIS A 42 3.35 -16.42 16.28
N GLY A 43 4.28 -15.64 16.83
CA GLY A 43 5.22 -14.83 16.04
C GLY A 43 4.53 -13.73 15.20
N LEU A 44 3.35 -13.29 15.59
CA LEU A 44 2.55 -12.30 14.85
C LEU A 44 3.03 -10.88 15.12
N VAL A 45 3.10 -10.07 14.06
CA VAL A 45 3.37 -8.62 14.20
C VAL A 45 2.17 -7.89 14.79
N PHE A 46 0.95 -8.27 14.39
CA PHE A 46 -0.30 -7.72 14.92
C PHE A 46 -1.11 -8.84 15.55
N SER A 47 -1.37 -8.73 16.85
CA SER A 47 -2.09 -9.72 17.63
C SER A 47 -3.13 -9.07 18.52
N THR A 48 -3.99 -9.90 19.11
CA THR A 48 -4.73 -9.51 20.32
C THR A 48 -3.77 -9.32 21.49
N ALA A 49 -4.26 -8.77 22.61
CA ALA A 49 -3.46 -8.60 23.82
C ALA A 49 -2.95 -9.93 24.43
N GLY A 50 -3.57 -11.07 24.09
CA GLY A 50 -3.13 -12.41 24.47
C GLY A 50 -2.34 -13.14 23.39
N GLY A 51 -1.84 -12.46 22.35
CA GLY A 51 -0.98 -13.07 21.32
C GLY A 51 -1.71 -13.77 20.17
N ARG A 52 -3.02 -14.04 20.31
CA ARG A 52 -3.84 -14.66 19.25
C ARG A 52 -3.99 -13.82 17.97
N PRO A 53 -4.29 -14.45 16.81
CA PRO A 53 -4.65 -13.76 15.58
C PRO A 53 -5.82 -12.79 15.76
N LEU A 54 -5.79 -11.70 14.99
CA LEU A 54 -6.92 -10.77 14.91
C LEU A 54 -8.04 -11.39 14.08
N ASP A 55 -9.28 -11.29 14.59
CA ASP A 55 -10.46 -11.70 13.84
C ASP A 55 -10.81 -10.68 12.75
N GLY A 56 -11.09 -11.18 11.54
CA GLY A 56 -11.36 -10.34 10.36
C GLY A 56 -12.68 -9.58 10.43
N THR A 57 -13.70 -10.16 11.08
CA THR A 57 -15.01 -9.51 11.28
C THR A 57 -14.87 -8.36 12.27
N ASN A 58 -14.18 -8.58 13.38
CA ASN A 58 -13.87 -7.56 14.38
C ASN A 58 -13.03 -6.43 13.79
N MET A 59 -12.05 -6.76 12.95
CA MET A 59 -11.26 -5.75 12.24
C MET A 59 -12.15 -4.89 11.33
N THR A 60 -13.03 -5.53 10.55
CA THR A 60 -13.96 -4.84 9.66
C THR A 60 -14.90 -3.93 10.45
N ASN A 61 -15.49 -4.41 11.54
CA ASN A 61 -16.41 -3.64 12.39
C ASN A 61 -15.69 -2.44 13.03
N ARG A 62 -14.48 -2.66 13.54
CA ARG A 62 -13.65 -1.58 14.10
C ARG A 62 -13.32 -0.53 13.03
N PHE A 63 -13.00 -0.95 11.82
CA PHE A 63 -12.77 -0.04 10.70
C PHE A 63 -14.01 0.78 10.35
N GLN A 64 -15.20 0.16 10.25
CA GLN A 64 -16.44 0.90 9.98
C GLN A 64 -16.74 1.94 11.07
N ARG A 65 -16.50 1.59 12.34
CA ARG A 65 -16.66 2.53 13.45
C ARG A 65 -15.71 3.72 13.31
N THR A 66 -14.43 3.47 13.02
CA THR A 66 -13.45 4.54 12.79
C THR A 66 -13.83 5.43 11.61
N LEU A 67 -14.38 4.89 10.51
CA LEU A 67 -14.89 5.70 9.40
C LEU A 67 -16.04 6.60 9.85
N SER A 68 -17.00 6.04 10.60
CA SER A 68 -18.15 6.79 11.12
C SER A 68 -17.71 7.92 12.07
N GLU A 69 -16.77 7.66 12.97
CA GLU A 69 -16.19 8.65 13.88
C GLU A 69 -15.47 9.78 13.13
N ALA A 70 -14.88 9.46 11.97
CA ALA A 70 -14.22 10.43 11.09
C ALA A 70 -15.17 11.13 10.10
N GLY A 71 -16.49 10.83 10.13
CA GLY A 71 -17.45 11.38 9.16
C GLY A 71 -17.29 10.86 7.73
N ILE A 72 -16.59 9.75 7.54
CA ILE A 72 -16.33 9.14 6.24
C ILE A 72 -17.41 8.10 5.94
N SER A 73 -17.94 8.11 4.71
CA SER A 73 -18.91 7.11 4.26
C SER A 73 -18.35 5.69 4.31
N ARG A 74 -19.25 4.70 4.41
CA ARG A 74 -18.89 3.29 4.52
C ARG A 74 -17.96 2.86 3.38
N ARG A 75 -16.76 2.38 3.72
CA ARG A 75 -15.76 1.81 2.79
C ARG A 75 -15.32 0.44 3.25
N ARG A 76 -14.81 -0.39 2.34
CA ARG A 76 -14.29 -1.72 2.66
C ARG A 76 -12.84 -1.59 3.13
N PHE A 77 -12.38 -2.52 3.97
CA PHE A 77 -11.00 -2.47 4.48
C PHE A 77 -9.96 -2.52 3.35
N HIS A 78 -10.25 -3.24 2.27
CA HIS A 78 -9.38 -3.28 1.09
C HIS A 78 -9.33 -1.96 0.31
N ASP A 79 -10.26 -1.03 0.53
CA ASP A 79 -10.22 0.27 -0.12
C ASP A 79 -9.00 1.08 0.32
N LEU A 80 -8.45 0.83 1.52
CA LEU A 80 -7.17 1.42 1.96
C LEU A 80 -6.02 1.09 0.99
N ARG A 81 -6.03 -0.12 0.45
CA ARG A 81 -5.04 -0.56 -0.54
C ARG A 81 -5.26 0.12 -1.89
N HIS A 82 -6.52 0.31 -2.30
CA HIS A 82 -6.86 1.09 -3.48
C HIS A 82 -6.45 2.56 -3.33
N SER A 83 -6.69 3.17 -2.17
CA SER A 83 -6.24 4.53 -1.86
C SER A 83 -4.73 4.66 -1.94
N CYS A 84 -3.96 3.68 -1.42
CA CYS A 84 -2.51 3.67 -1.55
C CYS A 84 -2.07 3.66 -3.04
N ALA A 85 -2.71 2.84 -3.87
CA ALA A 85 -2.45 2.84 -5.31
C ALA A 85 -2.72 4.20 -5.95
N THR A 86 -3.87 4.81 -5.63
CA THR A 86 -4.27 6.13 -6.15
C THR A 86 -3.28 7.22 -5.74
N VAL A 87 -2.86 7.24 -4.48
CA VAL A 87 -1.89 8.23 -3.98
C VAL A 87 -0.55 8.09 -4.71
N LEU A 88 -0.05 6.87 -4.89
CA LEU A 88 1.22 6.64 -5.59
C LEU A 88 1.16 7.05 -7.06
N LEU A 89 0.06 6.71 -7.76
CA LEU A 89 -0.14 7.09 -9.16
C LEU A 89 -0.27 8.60 -9.33
N ALA A 90 -1.02 9.27 -8.45
CA ALA A 90 -1.17 10.72 -8.45
C ALA A 90 0.16 11.45 -8.20
N GLN A 91 1.10 10.80 -7.51
CA GLN A 91 2.48 11.30 -7.34
C GLN A 91 3.40 10.97 -8.54
N GLY A 92 2.86 10.43 -9.63
CA GLY A 92 3.60 10.09 -10.84
C GLY A 92 4.41 8.79 -10.75
N VAL A 93 4.19 7.96 -9.72
CA VAL A 93 4.86 6.65 -9.63
C VAL A 93 4.39 5.77 -10.80
N PRO A 94 5.30 5.19 -11.60
CA PRO A 94 4.90 4.36 -12.73
C PRO A 94 4.02 3.19 -12.29
N ALA A 95 2.95 2.91 -13.05
CA ALA A 95 1.98 1.87 -12.73
C ALA A 95 2.62 0.49 -12.46
N ARG A 96 3.70 0.15 -13.18
CA ARG A 96 4.48 -1.07 -12.94
C ARG A 96 5.06 -1.14 -11.53
N VAL A 97 5.65 -0.05 -11.05
CA VAL A 97 6.21 0.05 -9.70
C VAL A 97 5.10 -0.05 -8.65
N VAL A 98 3.94 0.59 -8.88
CA VAL A 98 2.79 0.48 -7.99
C VAL A 98 2.29 -0.97 -7.89
N MET A 99 2.23 -1.72 -8.99
CA MET A 99 1.88 -3.15 -8.98
C MET A 99 2.89 -4.01 -8.20
N GLU A 100 4.18 -3.70 -8.34
CA GLU A 100 5.28 -4.32 -7.59
C GLU A 100 5.28 -3.96 -6.10
N ILE A 101 4.77 -2.80 -5.70
CA ILE A 101 4.57 -2.47 -4.29
C ILE A 101 3.37 -3.26 -3.74
N LEU A 102 2.27 -3.28 -4.48
CA LEU A 102 1.02 -3.79 -3.95
C LEU A 102 1.00 -5.31 -3.90
N GLY A 103 1.33 -6.06 -4.96
CA GLY A 103 1.19 -7.53 -4.93
C GLY A 103 0.21 -8.11 -5.94
N HIS A 104 -0.30 -7.31 -6.86
CA HIS A 104 -1.30 -7.79 -7.82
C HIS A 104 -0.64 -8.66 -8.90
N SER A 105 -1.20 -9.84 -9.12
CA SER A 105 -0.96 -10.66 -10.32
C SER A 105 -1.89 -10.27 -11.48
N GLN A 106 -2.95 -9.49 -11.24
CA GLN A 106 -3.88 -9.04 -12.27
C GLN A 106 -4.14 -7.53 -12.22
N ILE A 107 -3.89 -6.93 -13.39
CA ILE A 107 -4.04 -5.54 -13.81
C ILE A 107 -5.50 -5.05 -13.85
N SER A 108 -6.48 -5.96 -13.86
CA SER A 108 -7.87 -5.67 -14.24
C SER A 108 -8.57 -4.68 -13.30
N VAL A 109 -8.20 -4.63 -12.01
CA VAL A 109 -8.77 -3.66 -11.06
C VAL A 109 -7.99 -2.33 -11.07
N THR A 110 -6.73 -2.33 -11.51
CA THR A 110 -5.85 -1.14 -11.52
C THR A 110 -5.88 -0.37 -12.85
N MET A 111 -6.52 -0.87 -13.90
CA MET A 111 -6.70 -0.11 -15.15
C MET A 111 -8.11 0.47 -15.30
N ASN A 112 -9.16 -0.26 -14.88
CA ASN A 112 -10.54 0.21 -15.04
C ASN A 112 -10.88 1.42 -14.14
N THR A 113 -10.25 1.57 -12.98
CA THR A 113 -10.50 2.72 -12.08
C THR A 113 -9.63 3.94 -12.42
N TYR A 114 -8.61 3.79 -13.27
CA TYR A 114 -7.53 4.78 -13.40
C TYR A 114 -7.40 5.35 -14.83
N SER A 115 -8.40 5.10 -15.67
CA SER A 115 -8.53 5.66 -17.02
C SER A 115 -8.45 7.19 -17.07
N HIS A 116 -8.73 7.89 -15.96
CA HIS A 116 -8.69 9.35 -15.87
C HIS A 116 -7.27 9.93 -15.70
N VAL A 117 -6.32 9.18 -15.11
CA VAL A 117 -4.94 9.65 -14.87
C VAL A 117 -4.00 9.33 -16.04
N LEU A 118 -4.32 8.30 -16.82
CA LEU A 118 -3.52 7.85 -17.97
C LEU A 118 -3.31 8.94 -19.03
N PRO A 119 -4.31 9.78 -19.40
CA PRO A 119 -4.13 10.83 -20.41
C PRO A 119 -3.10 11.90 -19.97
N GLU A 120 -3.06 12.24 -18.69
CA GLU A 120 -2.10 13.22 -18.15
C GLU A 120 -0.68 12.66 -18.15
N MET A 121 -0.51 11.40 -17.76
CA MET A 121 0.78 10.71 -17.84
C MET A 121 1.27 10.57 -19.29
N GLN A 122 0.39 10.26 -20.23
CA GLN A 122 0.73 10.17 -21.65
C GLN A 122 1.21 11.50 -22.22
N ARG A 123 0.55 12.61 -21.86
CA ARG A 123 1.00 13.96 -22.23
C ARG A 123 2.39 14.27 -21.67
N GLY A 124 2.62 14.02 -20.39
CA GLY A 124 3.94 14.23 -19.79
C GLY A 124 5.04 13.39 -20.44
N ALA A 125 4.75 12.13 -20.82
CA ALA A 125 5.69 11.29 -21.54
C ALA A 125 6.01 11.81 -22.94
N ALA A 126 5.01 12.33 -23.67
CA ALA A 126 5.21 12.94 -24.97
C ALA A 126 6.09 14.20 -24.90
N GLU A 127 5.87 15.06 -23.89
CA GLU A 127 6.68 16.27 -23.66
C GLU A 127 8.14 15.95 -23.29
N LEU A 128 8.37 14.88 -22.54
CA LEU A 128 9.73 14.40 -22.24
C LEU A 128 10.42 13.90 -23.51
N MET A 129 9.71 13.16 -24.36
CA MET A 129 10.24 12.67 -25.64
C MET A 129 10.55 13.84 -26.58
N ASP A 130 9.66 14.83 -26.69
CA ASP A 130 9.87 16.00 -27.53
C ASP A 130 11.09 16.82 -27.07
N ARG A 131 11.28 17.00 -25.75
CA ARG A 131 12.52 17.61 -25.22
C ARG A 131 13.77 16.84 -25.62
N PHE A 132 13.78 15.52 -25.40
CA PHE A 132 14.91 14.68 -25.75
C PHE A 132 15.25 14.76 -27.25
N LEU A 133 14.24 14.67 -28.12
CA LEU A 133 14.42 14.75 -29.56
C LEU A 133 14.97 16.13 -30.00
N ARG A 134 14.53 17.22 -29.37
CA ARG A 134 15.07 18.57 -29.63
C ARG A 134 16.53 18.72 -29.19
N GLU A 135 16.91 18.14 -28.04
CA GLU A 135 18.29 18.13 -27.56
C GLU A 135 19.22 17.32 -28.47
N VAL A 136 18.77 16.16 -28.95
CA VAL A 136 19.53 15.36 -29.93
C VAL A 136 19.64 16.09 -31.27
N GLY A 137 18.55 16.70 -31.74
CA GLY A 137 18.52 17.46 -32.99
C GLY A 137 19.37 18.74 -32.98
N SER A 138 19.53 19.39 -31.83
CA SER A 138 20.41 20.57 -31.70
C SER A 138 21.89 20.19 -31.67
N ARG A 139 22.25 19.07 -31.04
CA ARG A 139 23.62 18.52 -31.06
C ARG A 139 24.06 18.07 -32.45
N ALA A 140 23.15 17.50 -33.24
CA ALA A 140 23.44 17.08 -34.60
C ALA A 140 23.63 18.24 -35.61
N LYS A 141 23.16 19.46 -35.28
CA LYS A 141 23.34 20.66 -36.11
C LYS A 141 24.58 21.49 -35.73
N GLY A 142 25.24 21.17 -34.63
CA GLY A 142 26.42 21.88 -34.11
C GLY A 142 27.75 21.16 -34.31
N ALA A 143 27.75 20.00 -34.99
CA ALA A 143 28.93 19.26 -35.44
C ALA A 143 29.04 19.35 -36.97
#